data_AF-M1AHR3-F1
#
_entry.id   AF-M1AHR3-F1
#
_cell.length_a   1.000
_cell.length_b   1.000
_cell.length_c   1.000
_cell.angle_alpha   90.00
_cell.angle_beta   90.00
_cell.angle_gamma   90.00
#
_symmetry.space_group_name_H-M   'P 1'
#
loop_
_entity.id
_entity.type
_entity.pdbx_description
1 polymer ?
#
loop_
_entity_poly.entity_id
_entity_poly.type
_entity_poly.pdbx_seq_one_letter_code
_entity_poly.pdbx_strand_id
1 'polypeptide(L)'
;MGVPCVTMGGSVHAHNVGVSLLKTVGLENLVARNEDEYVESAIQLASDVTSLSNLRMSLRELMSKSPLCDGAKFTRNIESIYRSMWRRYCDGDVPSLRRMELLQQQQTKTESVVPEESPVNSLERTITSAPTDGSIKENGFTTIPALVLNSSTSEENGVQSNQNGNHGNLS
;
A
#
# COMPACT_ATOMS: atom_id res chain seq x y z
N MET A 1 9.35 12.78 -22.58
CA MET A 1 8.40 12.21 -23.56
C MET A 1 7.11 13.02 -23.51
N GLY A 2 6.38 13.13 -24.63
CA GLY A 2 5.14 13.92 -24.72
C GLY A 2 3.99 13.08 -25.29
N VAL A 3 3.67 11.97 -24.61
CA VAL A 3 2.65 11.02 -25.04
C VAL A 3 1.44 11.15 -24.11
N PRO A 4 0.27 11.57 -24.61
CA PRO A 4 -0.98 11.54 -23.85
C PRO A 4 -1.33 10.12 -23.43
N CYS A 5 -1.93 9.98 -22.25
CA CYS A 5 -2.36 8.72 -21.68
C CYS A 5 -3.78 8.91 -21.14
N VAL A 6 -4.69 8.01 -21.51
CA VAL A 6 -6.02 7.89 -20.90
C VAL A 6 -5.89 6.99 -19.67
N THR A 7 -6.58 7.31 -18.59
CA THR A 7 -6.61 6.51 -17.36
C THR A 7 -8.05 6.30 -16.90
N MET A 8 -8.29 5.28 -16.07
CA MET A 8 -9.59 5.05 -15.45
C MET A 8 -9.45 5.11 -13.93
N GLY A 9 -10.35 5.83 -13.27
CA GLY A 9 -10.42 5.87 -11.80
C GLY A 9 -10.79 4.52 -11.20
N GLY A 10 -10.26 4.22 -10.01
CA GLY A 10 -10.51 2.94 -9.33
C GLY A 10 -10.77 3.09 -7.84
N SER A 11 -11.14 1.99 -7.18
CA SER A 11 -11.49 1.97 -5.75
C SER A 11 -10.29 2.02 -4.79
N VAL A 12 -9.08 1.69 -5.25
CA VAL A 12 -7.86 1.64 -4.42
C VAL A 12 -6.80 2.65 -4.87
N HIS A 13 -5.89 3.03 -3.97
CA HIS A 13 -4.86 4.04 -4.24
C HIS A 13 -4.01 3.71 -5.49
N ALA A 14 -3.62 2.44 -5.66
CA ALA A 14 -2.77 2.00 -6.77
C ALA A 14 -3.37 2.28 -8.17
N HIS A 15 -4.71 2.29 -8.29
CA HIS A 15 -5.38 2.57 -9.57
C HIS A 15 -5.36 4.08 -9.91
N ASN A 16 -5.27 4.94 -8.91
CA ASN A 16 -5.50 6.39 -9.04
C ASN A 16 -4.22 7.23 -9.22
N VAL A 17 -3.06 6.59 -9.44
CA VAL A 17 -1.79 7.30 -9.70
C VAL A 17 -1.89 8.11 -11.00
N GLY A 18 -2.42 7.52 -12.07
CA GLY A 18 -2.66 8.21 -13.34
C GLY A 18 -3.66 9.35 -13.20
N VAL A 19 -4.75 9.13 -12.44
CA VAL A 19 -5.78 10.14 -12.14
C VAL A 19 -5.16 11.38 -11.46
N SER A 20 -4.36 11.16 -10.42
CA SER A 20 -3.68 12.22 -9.68
C SER A 20 -2.72 13.02 -10.58
N LEU A 21 -1.97 12.33 -11.43
CA LEU A 21 -1.04 12.94 -12.37
C LEU A 21 -1.77 13.84 -13.38
N LEU A 22 -2.76 13.29 -14.11
CA LEU A 22 -3.51 14.02 -15.13
C LEU A 22 -4.27 15.22 -14.53
N LYS A 23 -4.88 15.04 -13.35
CA LYS A 23 -5.50 16.13 -12.58
C LYS A 23 -4.50 17.26 -12.26
N THR A 24 -3.27 16.93 -11.85
CA THR A 24 -2.24 17.93 -11.51
C THR A 24 -1.64 18.62 -12.74
N VAL A 25 -1.77 18.04 -13.94
CA VAL A 25 -1.39 18.66 -15.23
C VAL A 25 -2.54 19.47 -15.84
N GLY A 26 -3.78 19.27 -15.37
CA GLY A 26 -4.98 19.91 -15.94
C GLY A 26 -5.63 19.14 -17.09
N LEU A 27 -5.37 17.83 -17.19
CA LEU A 27 -5.90 16.93 -18.22
C LEU A 27 -6.95 15.97 -17.66
N GLU A 28 -7.86 16.48 -16.83
CA GLU A 28 -8.96 15.70 -16.24
C GLU A 28 -9.87 15.07 -17.31
N ASN A 29 -9.92 15.63 -18.52
CA ASN A 29 -10.63 15.09 -19.67
C ASN A 29 -10.05 13.78 -20.25
N LEU A 30 -8.91 13.30 -19.72
CA LEU A 30 -8.33 11.99 -20.02
C LEU A 30 -8.52 10.98 -18.88
N VAL A 31 -9.38 11.32 -17.90
CA VAL A 31 -9.73 10.46 -16.76
C VAL A 31 -11.16 9.95 -16.91
N ALA A 32 -11.29 8.68 -17.28
CA ALA A 32 -12.56 7.98 -17.34
C ALA A 32 -12.99 7.46 -15.95
N ARG A 33 -14.31 7.31 -15.76
CA ARG A 33 -14.96 6.81 -14.54
C ARG A 33 -15.43 5.35 -14.68
N ASN A 34 -15.55 4.85 -15.90
CA ASN A 34 -15.95 3.49 -16.23
C ASN A 34 -15.32 3.05 -17.57
N GLU A 35 -15.53 1.79 -17.94
CA GLU A 35 -14.91 1.16 -19.12
C GLU A 35 -15.39 1.79 -20.44
N ASP A 36 -16.69 2.12 -20.54
CA ASP A 36 -17.27 2.76 -21.73
C ASP A 36 -16.66 4.14 -21.99
N GLU A 37 -16.57 4.99 -20.95
CA GLU A 37 -15.94 6.32 -21.02
C GLU A 37 -14.44 6.23 -21.33
N TYR A 38 -13.76 5.16 -20.88
CA TYR A 38 -12.35 4.93 -21.22
C TYR A 38 -12.17 4.60 -22.70
N VAL A 39 -13.04 3.75 -23.26
CA VAL A 39 -13.05 3.42 -24.68
C VAL A 39 -13.45 4.64 -25.53
N GLU A 40 -14.49 5.37 -25.14
CA GLU A 40 -14.91 6.60 -25.82
C GLU A 40 -13.81 7.66 -25.83
N SER A 41 -13.16 7.90 -24.68
CA SER A 41 -12.04 8.84 -24.57
C SER A 41 -10.86 8.44 -25.48
N ALA A 42 -10.55 7.14 -25.55
CA ALA A 42 -9.49 6.63 -26.42
C ALA A 42 -9.84 6.77 -27.92
N ILE A 43 -11.10 6.51 -28.30
CA ILE A 43 -11.60 6.70 -29.68
C ILE A 43 -11.58 8.18 -30.05
N GLN A 44 -12.08 9.06 -29.17
CA GLN A 44 -12.09 10.51 -29.40
C GLN A 44 -10.67 11.03 -29.63
N LEU A 45 -9.73 10.65 -28.75
CA LEU A 45 -8.32 11.02 -28.83
C LEU A 45 -7.60 10.46 -30.08
N ALA A 46 -8.02 9.29 -30.58
CA ALA A 46 -7.47 8.69 -31.80
C ALA A 46 -8.10 9.24 -33.10
N SER A 47 -9.36 9.68 -33.04
CA SER A 47 -10.11 10.16 -34.20
C SER A 47 -9.70 11.57 -34.65
N ASP A 48 -9.36 12.48 -33.71
CA ASP A 48 -8.84 13.81 -34.02
C ASP A 48 -7.30 13.85 -33.93
N VAL A 49 -6.67 13.51 -35.06
CA VAL A 49 -5.21 13.57 -35.25
C VAL A 49 -4.65 14.99 -35.06
N THR A 50 -5.43 16.04 -35.35
CA THR A 50 -4.98 17.44 -35.25
C THR A 50 -4.88 17.84 -33.79
N SER A 51 -5.95 17.60 -33.01
CA SER A 51 -5.95 17.85 -31.56
C SER A 51 -4.94 16.97 -30.83
N LEU A 52 -4.78 15.70 -31.25
CA LEU A 52 -3.74 14.81 -30.71
C LEU A 52 -2.32 15.36 -30.96
N SER A 53 -2.04 15.87 -32.16
CA SER A 53 -0.75 16.49 -32.49
C SER A 53 -0.47 17.72 -31.64
N ASN A 54 -1.45 18.63 -31.55
CA ASN A 54 -1.38 19.83 -30.72
C ASN A 54 -1.14 19.50 -29.24
N LEU A 55 -1.83 18.49 -28.71
CA LEU A 55 -1.64 18.02 -27.34
C LEU A 55 -0.24 17.43 -27.12
N ARG A 56 0.28 16.63 -28.06
CA ARG A 56 1.66 16.09 -27.98
C ARG A 56 2.72 17.20 -27.97
N MET A 57 2.48 18.29 -28.70
CA MET A 57 3.36 19.47 -28.72
C MET A 57 3.30 20.26 -27.40
N SER A 58 2.10 20.54 -26.87
CA SER A 58 1.91 21.35 -25.66
C SER A 58 2.23 20.61 -24.36
N LEU A 59 2.12 19.28 -24.33
CA LEU A 59 2.24 18.48 -23.10
C LEU A 59 3.58 18.66 -22.37
N ARG A 60 4.68 18.90 -23.09
CA ARG A 60 5.99 19.19 -22.46
C ARG A 60 5.96 20.50 -21.67
N GLU A 61 5.33 21.53 -22.23
CA GLU A 61 5.21 22.84 -21.59
C GLU A 61 4.26 22.76 -20.38
N LEU A 62 3.11 22.09 -20.55
CA LEU A 62 2.15 21.83 -19.47
C LEU A 62 2.81 21.11 -18.28
N MET A 63 3.58 20.04 -18.54
CA MET A 63 4.37 19.35 -17.51
C MET A 63 5.36 20.29 -16.82
N SER A 64 6.11 21.10 -17.58
CA SER A 64 7.12 22.00 -16.99
C SER A 64 6.52 23.11 -16.12
N LYS A 65 5.28 23.53 -16.40
CA LYS A 65 4.51 24.51 -15.62
C LYS A 65 3.70 23.87 -14.47
N SER A 66 3.52 22.55 -14.48
CA SER A 66 2.77 21.82 -13.47
C SER A 66 3.53 21.76 -12.14
N PRO A 67 2.83 21.77 -10.98
CA PRO A 67 3.44 21.53 -9.66
C PRO A 67 4.26 20.24 -9.56
N LEU A 68 4.04 19.26 -10.45
CA LEU A 68 4.81 18.01 -10.54
C LEU A 68 6.29 18.23 -10.83
N CYS A 69 6.65 19.30 -11.54
CA CYS A 69 8.03 19.64 -11.87
C CYS A 69 8.62 20.73 -10.95
N ASP A 70 7.81 21.36 -10.09
CA ASP A 70 8.27 22.33 -9.09
C ASP A 70 8.75 21.63 -7.81
N GLY A 71 9.92 21.00 -7.90
CA GLY A 71 10.54 20.29 -6.78
C GLY A 71 10.78 21.18 -5.56
N ALA A 72 11.08 22.47 -5.76
CA ALA A 72 11.34 23.40 -4.67
C ALA A 72 10.06 23.71 -3.85
N LYS A 73 8.90 23.87 -4.52
CA LYS A 73 7.60 24.02 -3.85
C LYS A 73 7.14 22.71 -3.22
N PHE A 74 7.35 21.58 -3.89
CA PHE A 74 7.05 20.27 -3.32
C PHE A 74 7.81 20.03 -2.00
N THR A 75 9.12 20.26 -1.98
CA THR A 75 9.94 20.12 -0.76
C THR A 75 9.46 21.03 0.36
N ARG A 76 9.26 22.34 0.10
CA ARG A 76 8.73 23.28 1.12
C ARG A 76 7.38 22.86 1.69
N ASN A 77 6.50 22.29 0.86
CA ASN A 77 5.21 21.77 1.32
C ASN A 77 5.40 20.58 2.27
N ILE A 78 6.26 19.62 1.92
CA ILE A 78 6.57 18.47 2.78
C ILE A 78 7.25 18.89 4.09
N GLU A 79 8.22 19.81 4.04
CA GLU A 79 8.89 20.37 5.23
C GLU A 79 7.89 21.02 6.19
N SER A 80 6.94 21.80 5.66
CA SER A 80 5.86 22.41 6.43
C SER A 80 4.93 21.37 7.08
N ILE A 81 4.59 20.30 6.35
CA ILE A 81 3.80 19.17 6.85
C ILE A 81 4.55 18.44 7.98
N TYR A 82 5.82 18.09 7.78
CA TYR A 82 6.65 17.45 8.81
C TYR A 82 6.83 18.34 10.04
N ARG A 83 7.04 19.64 9.87
CA ARG A 83 7.12 20.58 11.00
C ARG A 83 5.79 20.67 11.77
N SER A 84 4.67 20.53 11.07
CA SER A 84 3.33 20.52 11.68
C SER A 84 3.05 19.20 12.42
N MET A 85 3.44 18.06 11.85
CA MET A 85 3.40 16.75 12.52
C MET A 85 4.27 16.73 13.78
N TRP A 86 5.48 17.31 13.71
CA TRP A 86 6.38 17.42 14.86
C TRP A 86 5.79 18.26 15.99
N ARG A 87 5.21 19.43 15.71
CA ARG A 87 4.54 20.25 16.73
C ARG A 87 3.43 19.48 17.43
N ARG A 88 2.53 18.85 16.66
CA ARG A 88 1.44 18.02 17.20
C ARG A 88 1.95 16.90 18.12
N TYR A 89 3.07 16.27 17.75
CA TYR A 89 3.72 15.27 18.60
C TYR A 89 4.24 15.88 19.92
N CYS A 90 4.91 17.03 19.88
CA CYS A 90 5.33 17.75 21.10
C CYS A 90 4.15 18.18 21.99
N ASP A 91 3.02 18.53 21.38
CA ASP A 91 1.79 18.92 22.07
C ASP A 91 0.98 17.70 22.58
N GLY A 92 1.45 16.46 22.35
CA GLY A 92 0.79 15.22 22.76
C GLY A 92 -0.37 14.76 21.85
N ASP A 93 -0.68 15.50 20.77
CA ASP A 93 -1.68 15.10 19.77
C ASP A 93 -1.09 14.06 18.80
N VAL A 94 -1.11 12.79 19.26
CA VAL A 94 -0.60 11.65 18.51
C VAL A 94 -1.74 10.67 18.19
N PRO A 95 -2.40 10.78 17.01
CA PRO A 95 -3.56 9.97 16.65
C PRO A 95 -3.33 8.45 16.65
N SER A 96 -2.09 7.99 16.48
CA SER A 96 -1.74 6.57 16.55
C SER A 96 -1.81 6.03 17.99
N LEU A 97 -1.39 6.79 19.01
CA LEU A 97 -1.50 6.39 20.42
C LEU A 97 -2.97 6.19 20.80
N ARG A 98 -3.81 7.20 20.56
CA ARG A 98 -5.27 7.10 20.78
C ARG A 98 -5.91 5.93 20.02
N ARG A 99 -5.45 5.61 18.81
CA ARG A 99 -5.94 4.43 18.06
C ARG A 99 -5.52 3.11 18.72
N MET A 100 -4.29 3.00 19.24
CA MET A 100 -3.83 1.80 19.94
C MET A 100 -4.59 1.59 21.26
N GLU A 101 -4.79 2.66 22.05
CA GLU A 101 -5.61 2.63 23.28
C GLU A 101 -7.03 2.10 23.00
N LEU A 102 -7.68 2.63 21.95
CA LEU A 102 -9.03 2.20 21.56
C LEU A 102 -9.09 0.73 21.11
N LEU A 103 -8.04 0.21 20.47
CA LEU A 103 -7.97 -1.20 20.08
C LEU A 103 -7.76 -2.11 21.29
N GLN A 104 -6.90 -1.73 22.23
CA GLN A 104 -6.63 -2.48 23.45
C GLN A 104 -7.88 -2.57 24.34
N GLN A 105 -8.65 -1.48 24.46
CA GLN A 105 -9.94 -1.46 25.18
C GLN A 105 -11.00 -2.37 24.55
N GLN A 106 -10.96 -2.57 23.23
CA GLN A 106 -11.87 -3.49 22.54
C GLN A 106 -11.48 -4.96 22.79
N GLN A 107 -10.19 -5.28 22.84
CA GLN A 107 -9.72 -6.63 23.19
C GLN A 107 -10.09 -7.00 24.64
N THR A 108 -9.75 -6.15 25.61
CA THR A 108 -10.06 -6.41 27.03
C THR A 108 -11.56 -6.50 27.33
N LYS A 109 -12.42 -5.82 26.54
CA LYS A 109 -13.88 -5.92 26.65
C LYS A 109 -14.45 -7.19 25.99
N THR A 110 -13.70 -7.82 25.09
CA THR A 110 -14.11 -9.07 24.42
C THR A 110 -13.71 -10.30 25.24
N GLU A 111 -12.60 -10.25 25.97
CA GLU A 111 -12.18 -11.34 26.88
C GLU A 111 -13.01 -11.44 28.17
N SER A 112 -13.75 -10.39 28.57
CA SER A 112 -14.56 -10.41 29.79
C SER A 112 -15.96 -11.05 29.63
N VAL A 113 -16.19 -11.84 28.59
CA VAL A 113 -17.45 -12.60 28.36
C VAL A 113 -17.12 -14.07 28.14
N VAL A 114 -16.53 -14.70 29.15
CA VAL A 114 -16.36 -16.15 29.24
C VAL A 114 -17.33 -16.68 30.32
N PRO A 115 -18.38 -17.42 29.96
CA PRO A 115 -19.09 -18.28 30.90
C PRO A 115 -18.15 -19.44 31.30
N GLU A 116 -18.09 -19.73 32.60
CA GLU A 116 -17.29 -20.78 33.24
C GLU A 116 -17.17 -22.11 32.46
N GLU A 117 -15.98 -22.70 32.48
CA GLU A 117 -15.69 -24.01 31.88
C GLU A 117 -16.41 -25.17 32.58
N SER A 118 -16.54 -26.29 31.86
CA SER A 118 -16.56 -27.62 32.49
C SER A 118 -15.67 -28.61 31.68
N PRO A 119 -15.00 -29.59 32.33
CA PRO A 119 -13.68 -29.98 31.85
C PRO A 119 -13.58 -31.35 31.13
N VAL A 120 -12.70 -31.38 30.11
CA VAL A 120 -11.96 -32.50 29.47
C VAL A 120 -12.63 -33.87 29.20
N ASN A 121 -12.63 -34.27 27.92
CA ASN A 121 -12.04 -35.52 27.43
C ASN A 121 -11.83 -35.39 25.91
N SER A 122 -10.60 -35.37 25.37
CA SER A 122 -9.70 -36.52 25.09
C SER A 122 -9.89 -37.09 23.68
N LEU A 123 -8.83 -36.97 22.85
CA LEU A 123 -8.56 -37.73 21.60
C LEU A 123 -9.62 -37.58 20.49
N GLU A 124 -9.30 -37.03 19.30
CA GLU A 124 -8.39 -37.69 18.35
C GLU A 124 -7.85 -36.76 17.25
N ARG A 125 -6.81 -37.23 16.56
CA ARG A 125 -6.09 -36.54 15.47
C ARG A 125 -6.50 -37.15 14.13
N THR A 126 -7.38 -36.50 13.39
CA THR A 126 -7.84 -37.01 12.08
C THR A 126 -7.39 -36.10 10.93
N ILE A 127 -6.37 -36.56 10.21
CA ILE A 127 -6.05 -36.10 8.86
C ILE A 127 -7.08 -36.75 7.92
N THR A 128 -7.77 -35.98 7.08
CA THR A 128 -8.57 -36.52 5.98
C THR A 128 -8.26 -35.80 4.67
N SER A 129 -7.94 -36.60 3.66
CA SER A 129 -7.56 -36.18 2.31
C SER A 129 -8.75 -35.76 1.45
N ALA A 130 -8.50 -34.92 0.45
CA ALA A 130 -9.47 -34.40 -0.52
C ALA A 130 -10.09 -35.48 -1.45
N PRO A 131 -11.07 -35.12 -2.30
CA PRO A 131 -10.69 -34.59 -3.62
C PRO A 131 -11.52 -33.41 -4.18
N THR A 132 -11.01 -32.90 -5.28
CA THR A 132 -11.43 -31.79 -6.18
C THR A 132 -12.87 -31.77 -6.67
N ASP A 133 -13.49 -30.57 -6.68
CA ASP A 133 -13.58 -29.68 -7.87
C ASP A 133 -13.82 -28.21 -7.39
N GLY A 134 -13.60 -27.11 -8.12
CA GLY A 134 -13.12 -26.92 -9.50
C GLY A 134 -12.94 -25.43 -9.90
N SER A 135 -12.80 -25.19 -11.20
CA SER A 135 -12.80 -23.88 -11.90
C SER A 135 -11.72 -22.85 -11.49
N ILE A 136 -10.65 -22.80 -12.31
CA ILE A 136 -9.60 -21.79 -12.25
C ILE A 136 -10.11 -20.45 -12.83
N LYS A 137 -9.95 -19.36 -12.08
CA LYS A 137 -9.69 -18.03 -12.67
C LYS A 137 -8.59 -17.34 -11.88
N GLU A 138 -7.56 -16.91 -12.60
CA GLU A 138 -6.39 -16.25 -12.05
C GLU A 138 -6.74 -14.86 -11.53
N ASN A 139 -6.27 -14.54 -10.32
CA ASN A 139 -5.86 -13.21 -9.86
C ASN A 139 -5.30 -13.37 -8.45
N GLY A 140 -3.97 -13.25 -8.32
CA GLY A 140 -3.22 -13.64 -7.12
C GLY A 140 -3.39 -12.73 -5.90
N PHE A 141 -4.56 -12.78 -5.25
CA PHE A 141 -4.80 -12.19 -3.94
C PHE A 141 -5.35 -13.25 -2.97
N THR A 142 -4.46 -13.87 -2.21
CA THR A 142 -4.85 -14.58 -0.98
C THR A 142 -5.05 -13.55 0.14
N THR A 143 -6.28 -13.42 0.63
CA THR A 143 -6.57 -12.66 1.85
C THR A 143 -5.97 -13.41 3.04
N ILE A 144 -4.75 -13.04 3.43
CA ILE A 144 -4.13 -13.53 4.67
C ILE A 144 -4.82 -12.82 5.85
N PRO A 145 -5.46 -13.55 6.79
CA PRO A 145 -5.97 -12.95 8.03
C PRO A 145 -4.81 -12.35 8.83
N ALA A 146 -5.04 -11.20 9.47
CA ALA A 146 -3.98 -10.46 10.17
C ALA A 146 -3.25 -11.32 11.21
N LEU A 147 -2.00 -11.68 10.90
CA LEU A 147 -1.12 -12.41 11.80
C LEU A 147 -0.66 -11.47 12.92
N VAL A 148 -1.09 -11.76 14.15
CA VAL A 148 -0.65 -11.06 15.35
C VAL A 148 0.83 -11.36 15.57
N LEU A 149 1.69 -10.37 15.32
CA LEU A 149 3.12 -10.42 15.62
C LEU A 149 3.31 -10.33 17.14
N ASN A 150 3.35 -11.49 17.80
CA ASN A 150 3.60 -11.57 19.22
C ASN A 150 5.12 -11.49 19.49
N SER A 151 5.60 -10.33 19.95
CA SER A 151 7.02 -10.10 20.25
C SER A 151 7.37 -10.65 21.64
N SER A 152 7.47 -11.97 21.77
CA SER A 152 7.98 -12.61 22.98
C SER A 152 9.51 -12.53 23.05
N THR A 153 10.01 -11.83 24.05
CA THR A 153 11.42 -11.79 24.46
C THR A 153 11.96 -13.18 24.82
N SER A 154 13.17 -13.50 24.35
CA SER A 154 13.98 -14.61 24.87
C SER A 154 15.42 -14.13 25.08
N GLU A 155 15.82 -13.97 26.35
CA GLU A 155 17.22 -13.83 26.76
C GLU A 155 17.86 -15.21 27.01
N GLU A 156 19.20 -15.25 27.02
CA GLU A 156 20.09 -16.36 27.47
C GLU A 156 19.92 -17.74 26.77
N ASN A 157 20.96 -18.50 26.41
CA ASN A 157 22.32 -18.63 26.93
C ASN A 157 23.19 -19.37 25.89
N GLY A 158 24.51 -19.21 25.97
CA GLY A 158 25.44 -19.81 24.99
C GLY A 158 25.80 -21.27 25.25
N VAL A 159 26.04 -22.03 24.17
CA VAL A 159 26.86 -23.25 24.19
C VAL A 159 27.88 -23.18 23.06
N GLN A 160 29.12 -23.56 23.36
CA GLN A 160 30.26 -23.52 22.46
C GLN A 160 30.04 -24.39 21.21
N SER A 161 30.58 -23.96 20.07
CA SER A 161 30.84 -24.87 18.95
C SER A 161 32.16 -24.52 18.29
N ASN A 162 33.10 -25.44 18.47
CA ASN A 162 34.50 -25.39 18.10
C ASN A 162 34.67 -25.40 16.56
N GLN A 163 35.41 -24.45 15.98
CA GLN A 163 35.90 -24.56 14.60
C GLN A 163 37.38 -24.26 14.51
N ASN A 164 38.17 -25.32 14.28
CA ASN A 164 39.58 -25.23 13.89
C ASN A 164 39.70 -24.58 12.51
N GLY A 165 40.32 -23.39 12.46
CA GLY A 165 40.55 -22.61 11.23
C GLY A 165 42.04 -22.28 11.03
N ASN A 166 42.84 -23.33 10.85
CA ASN A 166 44.27 -23.38 10.52
C ASN A 166 44.98 -22.03 10.14
N HIS A 167 45.88 -21.55 10.99
CA HIS A 167 46.78 -20.42 10.66
C HIS A 167 47.93 -20.88 9.74
N GLY A 168 47.86 -20.52 8.46
CA GLY A 168 49.02 -20.53 7.57
C GLY A 168 49.78 -19.20 7.67
N ASN A 169 50.97 -19.21 8.26
CA ASN A 169 51.84 -18.04 8.42
C ASN A 169 53.15 -18.28 7.66
N LEU A 170 53.47 -17.47 6.66
CA LEU A 170 54.78 -17.47 5.97
C LEU A 170 55.04 -16.12 5.27
N SER A 171 56.08 -15.46 5.78
CA SER A 171 57.05 -14.53 5.14
C SER A 171 56.60 -13.64 3.97
#